data_AF-A0A524LA75-F1
#
_entry.id   AF-A0A524LA75-F1
#
_cell.length_a   1.000
_cell.length_b   1.000
_cell.length_c   1.000
_cell.angle_alpha   90.00
_cell.angle_beta   90.00
_cell.angle_gamma   90.00
#
_symmetry.space_group_name_H-M   'P 1'
#
loop_
_entity.id
_entity.type
_entity.pdbx_description
1 polymer ?
#
loop_
_entity_poly.entity_id
_entity_poly.type
_entity_poly.pdbx_seq_one_letter_code
_entity_poly.pdbx_strand_id
1 'polypeptide(L)'
;MSIKSPILLIEELKPSECGLLQEASPDGKSLWLSGIFMQAGIKNRNGRVYPVTEISTAVDGAKQRMTEQNGIMGELDHPQSLQINLDRVSHVITELHMQGNDAYGKARLLNTPMGNIARELINSNVKVGVSSRGAGNVNEGGDVSGFQFVTVDIVAQPSAPGAYPGSIYESLELAKNGHNIVSLAEDVRNDPAAQKYLKKEILKWLSNGLFTKN
;
A
#
# COMPACT_ATOMS: atom_id res chain seq x y z
N MET A 1 5.21 -34.41 14.24
CA MET A 1 4.44 -33.27 13.70
C MET A 1 5.44 -32.33 13.06
N SER A 2 5.44 -32.19 11.74
CA SER A 2 6.36 -31.28 11.06
C SER A 2 5.86 -29.86 11.29
N ILE A 3 6.61 -29.05 12.05
CA ILE A 3 6.32 -27.63 12.24
C ILE A 3 6.61 -26.97 10.89
N LYS A 4 5.56 -26.66 10.11
CA LYS A 4 5.70 -25.89 8.87
C LYS A 4 6.24 -24.51 9.25
N SER A 5 7.27 -24.05 8.54
CA SER A 5 7.78 -22.70 8.71
C SER A 5 6.72 -21.68 8.26
N PRO A 6 6.60 -20.54 8.95
CA PRO A 6 5.68 -19.48 8.54
C PRO A 6 5.98 -19.03 7.11
N ILE A 7 4.93 -18.83 6.31
CA ILE A 7 5.01 -18.34 4.94
C ILE A 7 4.68 -16.86 4.87
N LEU A 8 5.12 -16.19 3.79
CA LEU A 8 4.68 -14.83 3.46
C LEU A 8 3.20 -14.85 3.07
N LEU A 9 2.43 -13.99 3.73
CA LEU A 9 1.02 -13.77 3.48
C LEU A 9 0.83 -12.33 2.99
N ILE A 10 0.18 -12.21 1.83
CA ILE A 10 -0.14 -10.94 1.18
C ILE A 10 -1.62 -11.00 0.86
N GLU A 11 -2.42 -10.08 1.39
CA GLU A 11 -3.87 -10.06 1.17
C GLU A 11 -4.32 -8.69 0.68
N GLU A 12 -4.86 -8.67 -0.54
CA GLU A 12 -5.33 -7.47 -1.20
C GLU A 12 -6.82 -7.23 -1.00
N LEU A 13 -7.15 -5.98 -0.66
CA LEU A 13 -8.49 -5.42 -0.70
C LEU A 13 -8.56 -4.42 -1.85
N LYS A 14 -9.53 -4.61 -2.74
CA LYS A 14 -9.84 -3.67 -3.82
C LYS A 14 -10.33 -2.34 -3.26
N PRO A 15 -10.26 -1.25 -4.03
CA PRO A 15 -10.86 0.03 -3.66
C PRO A 15 -12.32 -0.05 -3.17
N SER A 16 -13.12 -0.94 -3.78
CA SER A 16 -14.52 -1.16 -3.41
C SER A 16 -14.71 -1.92 -2.08
N GLU A 17 -13.70 -2.68 -1.67
CA GLU A 17 -13.71 -3.50 -0.45
C GLU A 17 -13.14 -2.72 0.74
N CYS A 18 -12.09 -1.92 0.52
CA CYS A 18 -11.46 -1.14 1.58
C CYS A 18 -12.20 0.16 1.91
N GLY A 19 -12.96 0.73 0.96
CA GLY A 19 -13.77 1.93 1.20
C GLY A 19 -12.95 3.15 1.63
N LEU A 20 -11.74 3.32 1.07
CA LEU A 20 -10.82 4.36 1.50
C LEU A 20 -11.42 5.76 1.33
N LEU A 21 -11.40 6.53 2.40
CA LEU A 21 -11.73 7.94 2.44
C LEU A 21 -10.45 8.76 2.43
N GLN A 22 -10.46 9.83 1.63
CA GLN A 22 -9.38 10.79 1.54
C GLN A 22 -9.67 11.95 2.48
N GLU A 23 -8.73 12.24 3.38
CA GLU A 23 -8.76 13.41 4.24
C GLU A 23 -7.52 14.26 3.95
N ALA A 24 -7.71 15.56 3.69
CA ALA A 24 -6.60 16.50 3.55
C ALA A 24 -6.54 17.40 4.80
N SER A 25 -5.34 17.79 5.21
CA SER A 25 -5.19 18.84 6.23
C SER A 25 -5.76 20.16 5.70
N PRO A 26 -6.18 21.10 6.57
CA PRO A 26 -6.69 22.40 6.15
C PRO A 26 -5.72 23.19 5.27
N ASP A 27 -4.41 22.96 5.42
CA ASP A 27 -3.36 23.56 4.60
C ASP A 27 -3.00 22.76 3.33
N GLY A 28 -3.69 21.64 3.08
CA GLY A 28 -3.51 20.75 1.93
C GLY A 28 -2.19 19.97 1.90
N LYS A 29 -1.31 20.15 2.89
CA LYS A 29 0.04 19.58 2.86
C LYS A 29 0.07 18.08 3.16
N SER A 30 -0.83 17.62 4.01
CA SER A 30 -0.90 16.24 4.43
C SER A 30 -2.15 15.58 3.88
N LEU A 31 -1.99 14.36 3.38
CA LEU A 31 -3.07 13.53 2.88
C LEU A 31 -3.13 12.26 3.71
N TRP A 32 -4.33 11.90 4.14
CA TRP A 32 -4.62 10.68 4.85
C TRP A 32 -5.58 9.81 4.06
N LEU A 33 -5.41 8.50 4.22
CA LEU A 33 -6.31 7.46 3.77
C LEU A 33 -6.84 6.71 4.98
N SER A 34 -8.15 6.61 5.11
CA SER A 34 -8.83 5.88 6.19
C SER A 34 -9.82 4.87 5.62
N GLY A 35 -9.87 3.66 6.17
CA GLY A 35 -10.78 2.61 5.70
C GLY A 35 -10.40 1.24 6.21
N ILE A 36 -10.93 0.18 5.58
CA ILE A 36 -10.66 -1.20 5.97
C ILE A 36 -9.28 -1.62 5.44
N PHE A 37 -8.43 -2.08 6.34
CA PHE A 37 -7.05 -2.51 6.07
C PHE A 37 -6.90 -4.03 6.11
N MET A 38 -7.69 -4.72 6.93
CA MET A 38 -7.76 -6.19 6.99
C MET A 38 -9.19 -6.63 7.27
N GLN A 39 -9.59 -7.81 6.78
CA GLN A 39 -10.90 -8.40 7.02
C GLN A 39 -10.76 -9.78 7.66
N ALA A 40 -11.59 -10.07 8.66
CA ALA A 40 -11.62 -11.34 9.35
C ALA A 40 -12.92 -12.12 9.08
N GLY A 41 -12.87 -13.44 9.27
CA GLY A 41 -14.04 -14.33 9.24
C GLY A 41 -14.62 -14.58 7.85
N ILE A 42 -14.02 -14.04 6.78
CA ILE A 42 -14.43 -14.24 5.40
C ILE A 42 -13.29 -14.83 4.57
N LYS A 43 -13.65 -15.61 3.55
CA LYS A 43 -12.68 -16.17 2.60
C LYS A 43 -12.24 -15.08 1.63
N ASN A 44 -10.96 -14.75 1.66
CA ASN A 44 -10.39 -13.72 0.80
C ASN A 44 -10.07 -14.26 -0.61
N ARG A 45 -9.47 -13.42 -1.45
CA ARG A 45 -9.16 -13.73 -2.86
C ARG A 45 -8.09 -14.80 -3.05
N ASN A 46 -7.24 -15.00 -2.05
CA ASN A 46 -6.26 -16.09 -1.99
C ASN A 46 -6.83 -17.37 -1.41
N GLY A 47 -8.15 -17.42 -1.16
CA GLY A 47 -8.82 -18.57 -0.58
C GLY A 47 -8.53 -18.79 0.90
N ARG A 48 -8.03 -17.76 1.60
CA ARG A 48 -7.67 -17.84 3.02
C ARG A 48 -8.75 -17.23 3.89
N VAL A 49 -8.93 -17.76 5.10
CA VAL A 49 -9.80 -17.20 6.13
C VAL A 49 -8.94 -16.84 7.33
N TYR A 50 -9.01 -15.58 7.75
CA TYR A 50 -8.36 -15.11 8.96
C TYR A 50 -9.38 -15.09 10.09
N PRO A 51 -9.22 -15.90 11.15
CA PRO A 51 -10.07 -15.81 12.33
C PRO A 51 -10.04 -14.39 12.93
N VAL A 52 -11.17 -13.95 13.51
CA VAL A 52 -11.26 -12.61 14.16
C VAL A 52 -10.19 -12.45 15.24
N THR A 53 -9.88 -13.53 15.97
CA THR A 53 -8.82 -13.54 16.99
C THR A 53 -7.44 -13.24 16.39
N GLU A 54 -7.11 -13.79 15.22
CA GLU A 54 -5.82 -13.56 14.55
C GLU A 54 -5.68 -12.10 14.12
N ILE A 55 -6.72 -11.52 13.51
CA ILE A 55 -6.71 -10.10 13.13
C ILE A 55 -6.69 -9.18 14.36
N SER A 56 -7.43 -9.51 15.42
CA SER A 56 -7.41 -8.72 16.66
C SER A 56 -6.02 -8.71 17.30
N THR A 57 -5.36 -9.87 17.41
CA THR A 57 -3.99 -9.97 17.93
C THR A 57 -3.00 -9.20 17.05
N ALA A 58 -3.14 -9.29 15.73
CA ALA A 58 -2.33 -8.51 14.79
C ALA A 58 -2.52 -6.99 14.98
N VAL A 59 -3.76 -6.54 15.16
CA VAL A 59 -4.09 -5.12 15.42
C VAL A 59 -3.47 -4.65 16.74
N ASP A 60 -3.55 -5.43 17.81
CA ASP A 60 -2.98 -5.04 19.11
C ASP A 60 -1.45 -4.99 19.07
N GLY A 61 -0.80 -5.97 18.43
CA GLY A 61 0.63 -5.92 18.17
C GLY A 61 1.04 -4.73 17.28
N ALA A 62 0.22 -4.38 16.28
CA ALA A 62 0.45 -3.21 15.46
C ALA A 62 0.35 -1.90 16.26
N LYS A 63 -0.64 -1.75 17.13
CA LYS A 63 -0.78 -0.58 18.01
C LYS A 63 0.45 -0.36 18.89
N GLN A 64 0.97 -1.43 19.47
CA GLN A 64 2.20 -1.36 20.27
C GLN A 64 3.37 -0.85 19.41
N ARG A 65 3.62 -1.47 18.24
CA ARG A 65 4.68 -1.02 17.32
C ARG A 65 4.50 0.43 16.88
N MET A 66 3.28 0.86 16.57
CA MET A 66 3.01 2.25 16.20
C MET A 66 3.34 3.22 17.34
N THR A 67 3.07 2.84 18.58
CA THR A 67 3.41 3.65 19.76
C THR A 67 4.92 3.76 19.94
N GLU A 68 5.66 2.65 19.76
CA GLU A 68 7.11 2.59 19.94
C GLU A 68 7.87 3.27 18.78
N GLN A 69 7.37 3.18 17.55
CA GLN A 69 8.08 3.59 16.33
C GLN A 69 7.49 4.83 15.66
N ASN A 70 6.46 5.44 16.27
CA ASN A 70 5.71 6.57 15.72
C ASN A 70 5.03 6.24 14.37
N GLY A 71 4.41 5.07 14.33
CA GLY A 71 3.70 4.52 13.17
C GLY A 71 4.39 3.32 12.53
N ILE A 72 3.74 2.74 11.53
CA ILE A 72 4.28 1.63 10.73
C ILE A 72 4.41 2.10 9.28
N MET A 73 5.59 1.92 8.69
CA MET A 73 5.84 2.29 7.29
C MET A 73 5.18 1.30 6.33
N GLY A 74 4.50 1.83 5.32
CA GLY A 74 3.94 1.06 4.21
C GLY A 74 4.53 1.51 2.87
N GLU A 75 4.57 0.59 1.92
CA GLU A 75 5.18 0.80 0.60
C GLU A 75 4.10 1.20 -0.42
N LEU A 76 4.53 1.80 -1.55
CA LEU A 76 3.71 1.86 -2.76
C LEU A 76 4.02 0.62 -3.60
N ASP A 77 2.95 -0.07 -4.00
CA ASP A 77 3.00 -1.42 -4.56
C ASP A 77 3.55 -2.44 -3.53
N HIS A 78 3.38 -3.75 -3.77
CA HIS A 78 3.65 -4.78 -2.76
C HIS A 78 4.85 -5.67 -3.14
N PRO A 79 5.99 -5.59 -2.41
CA PRO A 79 7.11 -6.49 -2.67
C PRO A 79 6.82 -7.91 -2.14
N GLN A 80 7.42 -8.92 -2.77
CA GLN A 80 7.38 -10.30 -2.30
C GLN A 80 8.38 -10.56 -1.16
N SER A 81 8.38 -9.69 -0.15
CA SER A 81 9.28 -9.76 1.01
C SER A 81 8.58 -9.25 2.27
N LEU A 82 8.99 -9.77 3.43
CA LEU A 82 8.59 -9.27 4.75
C LEU A 82 9.35 -8.00 5.18
N GLN A 83 10.47 -7.68 4.52
CA GLN A 83 11.24 -6.48 4.83
C GLN A 83 10.65 -5.26 4.10
N ILE A 84 10.67 -4.12 4.79
CA ILE A 84 10.27 -2.83 4.21
C ILE A 84 11.46 -2.24 3.46
N ASN A 85 11.27 -1.89 2.19
CA ASN A 85 12.28 -1.18 1.42
C ASN A 85 12.08 0.33 1.58
N LEU A 86 13.03 1.00 2.21
CA LEU A 86 12.91 2.43 2.58
C LEU A 86 12.74 3.35 1.36
N ASP A 87 13.26 2.96 0.21
CA ASP A 87 13.11 3.67 -1.06
C ASP A 87 11.72 3.52 -1.70
N ARG A 88 10.93 2.53 -1.26
CA ARG A 88 9.55 2.29 -1.68
C ARG A 88 8.50 2.83 -0.71
N VAL A 89 8.89 3.28 0.47
CA VAL A 89 7.98 3.78 1.50
C VAL A 89 7.18 4.97 0.97
N SER A 90 5.85 4.88 1.06
CA SER A 90 4.92 5.89 0.56
C SER A 90 4.09 6.54 1.66
N HIS A 91 3.85 5.83 2.76
CA HIS A 91 2.98 6.29 3.83
C HIS A 91 3.39 5.70 5.18
N VAL A 92 2.80 6.27 6.23
CA VAL A 92 2.90 5.75 7.59
C VAL A 92 1.50 5.49 8.11
N ILE A 93 1.24 4.27 8.54
CA ILE A 93 0.03 3.86 9.26
C ILE A 93 0.14 4.44 10.68
N THR A 94 -0.86 5.23 11.06
CA THR A 94 -0.91 5.93 12.35
C THR A 94 -1.95 5.35 13.28
N GLU A 95 -2.98 4.68 12.75
CA GLU A 95 -4.06 4.11 13.54
C GLU A 95 -4.48 2.77 12.95
N LEU A 96 -4.81 1.82 13.83
CA LEU A 96 -5.43 0.55 13.52
C LEU A 96 -6.34 0.17 14.68
N HIS A 97 -7.57 -0.23 14.40
CA HIS A 97 -8.52 -0.71 15.40
C HIS A 97 -9.53 -1.68 14.79
N MET A 98 -10.08 -2.57 15.62
CA MET A 98 -11.16 -3.46 15.21
C MET A 98 -12.49 -2.72 15.23
N GLN A 99 -13.30 -2.90 14.20
CA GLN A 99 -14.71 -2.53 14.16
C GLN A 99 -15.50 -3.72 13.61
N GLY A 100 -16.17 -4.45 14.50
CA GLY A 100 -16.76 -5.74 14.14
C GLY A 100 -15.67 -6.75 13.74
N ASN A 101 -15.80 -7.33 12.55
CA ASN A 101 -14.84 -8.29 12.01
C ASN A 101 -13.72 -7.66 11.18
N ASP A 102 -13.79 -6.36 10.92
CA ASP A 102 -12.84 -5.66 10.06
C ASP A 102 -11.86 -4.83 10.91
N ALA A 103 -10.61 -4.76 10.47
CA ALA A 103 -9.63 -3.84 11.01
C ALA A 103 -9.61 -2.56 10.18
N TYR A 104 -10.02 -1.45 10.79
CA TYR A 104 -9.95 -0.13 10.19
C TYR A 104 -8.61 0.51 10.50
N GLY A 105 -8.02 1.12 9.49
CA GLY A 105 -6.74 1.81 9.59
C GLY A 105 -6.80 3.24 9.08
N LYS A 106 -5.83 4.04 9.54
CA LYS A 106 -5.54 5.38 9.04
C LYS A 106 -4.07 5.48 8.68
N ALA A 107 -3.77 5.94 7.48
CA ALA A 107 -2.43 6.12 6.97
C ALA A 107 -2.22 7.56 6.48
N ARG A 108 -1.07 8.15 6.80
CA ARG A 108 -0.64 9.45 6.30
C ARG A 108 0.36 9.27 5.17
N LEU A 109 0.08 9.84 4.00
CA LEU A 109 1.05 9.87 2.90
C LEU A 109 2.27 10.71 3.29
N LEU A 110 3.46 10.22 2.92
CA LEU A 110 4.71 10.92 3.10
C LEU A 110 5.04 11.77 1.87
N ASN A 111 5.98 12.71 2.04
CA ASN A 111 6.57 13.47 0.93
C ASN A 111 7.80 12.73 0.35
N THR A 112 7.76 11.40 0.32
CA THR A 112 8.74 10.59 -0.39
C THR A 112 8.39 10.53 -1.88
N PRO A 113 9.31 10.11 -2.77
CA PRO A 113 8.98 9.90 -4.18
C PRO A 113 7.72 9.02 -4.36
N MET A 114 7.64 7.90 -3.64
CA MET A 114 6.48 7.00 -3.71
C MET A 114 5.23 7.59 -3.07
N GLY A 115 5.35 8.35 -1.98
CA GLY A 115 4.21 9.03 -1.36
C GLY A 115 3.62 10.12 -2.27
N ASN A 116 4.45 10.83 -3.03
CA ASN A 116 4.00 11.81 -4.02
C ASN A 116 3.32 11.14 -5.22
N ILE A 117 3.82 9.99 -5.68
CA ILE A 117 3.14 9.20 -6.73
C ILE A 117 1.77 8.75 -6.23
N ALA A 118 1.69 8.15 -5.04
CA ALA A 118 0.42 7.73 -4.46
C ALA A 118 -0.57 8.90 -4.35
N ARG A 119 -0.10 10.05 -3.86
CA ARG A 119 -0.89 11.28 -3.74
C ARG A 119 -1.45 11.73 -5.08
N GLU A 120 -0.62 11.75 -6.13
CA GLU A 120 -1.08 12.22 -7.45
C GLU A 120 -2.07 11.25 -8.10
N LEU A 121 -1.89 9.93 -7.90
CA LEU A 121 -2.88 8.94 -8.32
C LEU A 121 -4.24 9.22 -7.68
N ILE A 122 -4.26 9.41 -6.35
CA ILE A 122 -5.48 9.68 -5.59
C ILE A 122 -6.12 11.01 -6.01
N ASN A 123 -5.33 12.08 -6.11
CA ASN A 123 -5.80 13.39 -6.56
C ASN A 123 -6.32 13.39 -8.01
N SER A 124 -5.83 12.46 -8.84
CA SER A 124 -6.31 12.21 -10.20
C SER A 124 -7.56 11.32 -10.25
N ASN A 125 -8.20 11.05 -9.10
CA ASN A 125 -9.35 10.15 -8.95
C ASN A 125 -9.06 8.70 -9.33
N VAL A 126 -7.79 8.26 -9.30
CA VAL A 126 -7.44 6.85 -9.45
C VAL A 126 -7.80 6.14 -8.14
N LYS A 127 -8.63 5.11 -8.27
CA LYS A 127 -9.03 4.28 -7.13
C LYS A 127 -7.88 3.34 -6.76
N VAL A 128 -7.41 3.43 -5.52
CA VAL A 128 -6.37 2.55 -4.96
C VAL A 128 -6.97 1.60 -3.94
N GLY A 129 -6.40 0.41 -3.86
CA GLY A 129 -6.68 -0.58 -2.84
C GLY A 129 -5.56 -0.62 -1.79
N VAL A 130 -5.67 -1.59 -0.90
CA VAL A 130 -4.64 -1.86 0.11
C VAL A 130 -4.23 -3.31 0.10
N SER A 131 -2.99 -3.59 0.48
CA SER A 131 -2.46 -4.94 0.59
C SER A 131 -1.81 -5.15 1.96
N SER A 132 -2.45 -5.93 2.82
CA SER A 132 -1.84 -6.34 4.09
C SER A 132 -0.74 -7.37 3.86
N ARG A 133 0.38 -7.24 4.58
CA ARG A 133 1.50 -8.18 4.56
C ARG A 133 1.81 -8.70 5.95
N GLY A 134 2.15 -9.97 6.02
CA GLY A 134 2.61 -10.60 7.26
C GLY A 134 3.19 -11.99 7.03
N ALA A 135 3.55 -12.65 8.13
CA ALA A 135 3.96 -14.04 8.13
C ALA A 135 2.94 -14.89 8.90
N GLY A 136 2.74 -16.14 8.52
CA GLY A 136 1.85 -17.02 9.26
C GLY A 136 1.77 -18.42 8.66
N ASN A 137 0.86 -19.23 9.19
CA ASN A 137 0.61 -20.58 8.70
C ASN A 137 -0.78 -20.66 8.08
N VAL A 138 -0.93 -21.52 7.07
CA VAL A 138 -2.21 -21.79 6.43
C VAL A 138 -2.45 -23.29 6.47
N ASN A 139 -3.60 -23.72 7.00
CA ASN A 139 -3.98 -25.13 7.02
C ASN A 139 -4.53 -25.57 5.64
N GLU A 140 -4.87 -26.85 5.49
CA GLU A 140 -5.44 -27.38 4.23
C GLU A 140 -6.81 -26.79 3.88
N GLY A 141 -7.57 -26.33 4.88
CA GLY A 141 -8.87 -25.67 4.70
C GLY A 141 -8.77 -24.19 4.30
N GLY A 142 -7.58 -23.59 4.37
CA GLY A 142 -7.34 -22.18 4.12
C GLY A 142 -7.39 -21.29 5.37
N ASP A 143 -7.60 -21.84 6.56
CA ASP A 143 -7.57 -21.04 7.79
C ASP A 143 -6.13 -20.65 8.14
N VAL A 144 -5.97 -19.38 8.49
CA VAL A 144 -4.70 -18.79 8.90
C VAL A 144 -4.53 -18.91 10.41
N SER A 145 -3.30 -19.23 10.84
CA SER A 145 -2.93 -19.22 12.25
C SER A 145 -1.53 -18.66 12.50
N GLY A 146 -1.36 -18.03 13.66
CA GLY A 146 -0.10 -17.39 14.05
C GLY A 146 0.28 -16.23 13.13
N PHE A 147 -0.71 -15.41 12.75
CA PHE A 147 -0.50 -14.30 11.84
C PHE A 147 0.28 -13.17 12.53
N GLN A 148 1.46 -12.89 11.97
CA GLN A 148 2.34 -11.80 12.35
C GLN A 148 2.25 -10.70 11.31
N PHE A 149 1.40 -9.71 11.57
CA PHE A 149 1.21 -8.56 10.72
C PHE A 149 2.47 -7.70 10.65
N VAL A 150 2.88 -7.36 9.42
CA VAL A 150 4.05 -6.50 9.13
C VAL A 150 3.58 -5.10 8.80
N THR A 151 2.80 -4.92 7.73
CA THR A 151 2.35 -3.61 7.23
C THR A 151 1.14 -3.71 6.31
N VAL A 152 0.64 -2.56 5.87
CA VAL A 152 -0.30 -2.41 4.75
C VAL A 152 0.38 -1.56 3.68
N ASP A 153 0.33 -2.00 2.43
CA ASP A 153 0.81 -1.24 1.28
C ASP A 153 -0.36 -0.63 0.49
N ILE A 154 -0.08 0.48 -0.19
CA ILE A 154 -1.03 1.04 -1.16
C ILE A 154 -0.79 0.32 -2.48
N VAL A 155 -1.84 -0.30 -3.02
CA VAL A 155 -1.77 -1.00 -4.31
C VAL A 155 -2.71 -0.34 -5.31
N ALA A 156 -2.19 -0.02 -6.50
CA ALA A 156 -3.03 0.37 -7.62
C ALA A 156 -3.68 -0.90 -8.17
N GLN A 157 -5.00 -0.91 -8.32
CA GLN A 157 -5.70 -2.07 -8.86
C GLN A 157 -5.25 -2.27 -10.32
N PRO A 158 -4.59 -3.39 -10.69
CA PRO A 158 -4.32 -3.68 -12.08
C PRO A 158 -5.65 -4.10 -12.68
N SER A 159 -6.22 -3.28 -13.57
CA SER A 159 -7.34 -3.72 -14.40
C SER A 159 -6.93 -4.79 -15.44
N ALA A 160 -5.67 -5.24 -15.43
CA ALA A 160 -5.23 -6.45 -16.12
C ALA A 160 -4.03 -7.11 -15.40
N PRO A 161 -3.94 -8.45 -15.37
CA PRO A 161 -2.69 -9.16 -15.06
C PRO A 161 -1.61 -8.63 -16.02
N GLY A 162 -0.55 -7.99 -15.50
CA GLY A 162 0.53 -7.40 -16.31
C GLY A 162 0.46 -5.88 -16.54
N ALA A 163 -0.43 -5.15 -15.88
CA ALA A 163 -0.61 -3.70 -16.08
C ALA A 163 0.29 -2.78 -15.24
N TYR A 164 1.38 -3.29 -14.64
CA TYR A 164 2.53 -2.44 -14.32
C TYR A 164 3.50 -2.56 -15.49
N PRO A 165 3.69 -1.51 -16.30
CA PRO A 165 4.83 -1.47 -17.18
C PRO A 165 6.07 -1.55 -16.28
N GLY A 166 6.90 -2.57 -16.49
CA GLY A 166 8.24 -2.61 -15.91
C GLY A 166 8.96 -1.27 -16.09
N SER A 167 8.60 -0.48 -17.11
CA SER A 167 9.16 0.82 -17.44
C SER A 167 9.06 1.92 -16.38
N ILE A 168 8.07 1.99 -15.46
CA ILE A 168 8.09 3.00 -14.38
C ILE A 168 9.13 2.61 -13.33
N TYR A 169 9.16 1.33 -12.96
CA TYR A 169 10.13 0.78 -12.04
C TYR A 169 11.53 0.82 -12.66
N GLU A 170 11.66 0.47 -13.93
CA GLU A 170 12.88 0.51 -14.72
C GLU A 170 13.34 1.95 -14.96
N SER A 171 12.45 2.93 -15.14
CA SER A 171 12.82 4.36 -15.20
C SER A 171 13.29 4.88 -13.85
N LEU A 172 12.68 4.43 -12.74
CA LEU A 172 13.12 4.77 -11.38
C LEU A 172 14.45 4.07 -11.02
N GLU A 173 14.65 2.81 -11.43
CA GLU A 173 15.90 2.05 -11.27
C GLU A 173 17.01 2.59 -12.18
N LEU A 174 16.70 2.99 -13.41
CA LEU A 174 17.61 3.73 -14.29
C LEU A 174 18.00 5.07 -13.66
N ALA A 175 17.06 5.77 -13.01
CA ALA A 175 17.35 6.98 -12.24
C ALA A 175 18.15 6.71 -10.94
N LYS A 176 18.01 5.53 -10.32
CA LYS A 176 18.89 5.08 -9.21
C LYS A 176 20.31 4.85 -9.69
N ASN A 177 20.47 4.21 -10.86
CA ASN A 177 21.77 3.84 -11.43
C ASN A 177 22.49 5.02 -12.09
N GLY A 178 21.78 6.07 -12.47
CA GLY A 178 22.35 7.33 -12.95
C GLY A 178 22.02 8.46 -11.99
N HIS A 179 22.76 8.55 -10.87
CA HIS A 179 22.86 9.73 -9.97
C HIS A 179 21.83 10.84 -10.26
N ASN A 180 20.61 10.83 -9.71
CA ASN A 180 19.75 12.04 -9.60
C ASN A 180 18.37 11.88 -8.92
N ILE A 181 18.09 10.84 -8.14
CA ILE A 181 16.77 10.74 -7.44
C ILE A 181 16.55 11.86 -6.43
N VAL A 182 17.62 12.30 -5.76
CA VAL A 182 17.54 13.43 -4.82
C VAL A 182 17.16 14.71 -5.56
N SER A 183 17.78 14.98 -6.72
CA SER A 183 17.46 16.16 -7.53
C SER A 183 16.03 16.14 -8.06
N LEU A 184 15.54 15.00 -8.59
CA LEU A 184 14.18 14.93 -9.13
C LEU A 184 13.11 15.11 -8.05
N ALA A 185 13.32 14.53 -6.86
CA ALA A 185 12.41 14.68 -5.74
C ALA A 185 12.42 16.12 -5.18
N GLU A 186 13.58 16.77 -5.16
CA GLU A 186 13.73 18.18 -4.77
C GLU A 186 13.14 19.13 -5.82
N ASP A 187 13.33 18.84 -7.10
CA ASP A 187 12.83 19.60 -8.24
C ASP A 187 11.29 19.48 -8.31
N VAL A 188 10.72 18.28 -8.22
CA VAL A 188 9.25 18.12 -8.19
C VAL A 188 8.63 18.79 -6.95
N ARG A 189 9.32 18.84 -5.82
CA ARG A 189 8.79 19.49 -4.61
C ARG A 189 8.69 21.02 -4.76
N ASN A 190 9.65 21.64 -5.45
CA ASN A 190 9.82 23.10 -5.46
C ASN A 190 9.60 23.77 -6.83
N ASP A 191 9.57 23.01 -7.93
CA ASP A 191 9.42 23.53 -9.29
C ASP A 191 8.01 23.24 -9.86
N PRO A 192 7.17 24.27 -10.07
CA PRO A 192 5.87 24.14 -10.71
C PRO A 192 5.92 23.51 -12.12
N ALA A 193 7.02 23.69 -12.86
CA ALA A 193 7.19 23.09 -14.18
C ALA A 193 7.43 21.58 -14.08
N ALA A 194 8.26 21.13 -13.12
CA ALA A 194 8.47 19.72 -12.83
C ALA A 194 7.18 19.02 -12.35
N GLN A 195 6.38 19.69 -11.50
CA GLN A 195 5.06 19.20 -11.09
C GLN A 195 4.10 19.07 -12.28
N LYS A 196 4.06 20.08 -13.15
CA LYS A 196 3.23 20.08 -14.36
C LYS A 196 3.66 18.98 -15.34
N TYR A 197 4.97 18.74 -15.46
CA TYR A 197 5.51 17.67 -16.29
C TYR A 197 5.15 16.29 -15.73
N LEU A 198 5.35 16.06 -14.43
CA LEU A 198 4.96 14.82 -13.76
C LEU A 198 3.46 14.54 -13.93
N LYS A 199 2.62 15.56 -13.69
CA LYS A 199 1.18 15.49 -13.92
C LYS A 199 0.84 15.16 -15.38
N LYS A 200 1.52 15.78 -16.36
CA LYS A 200 1.32 15.51 -17.79
C LYS A 200 1.67 14.07 -18.15
N GLU A 201 2.78 13.54 -17.64
CA GLU A 201 3.17 12.15 -17.92
C GLU A 201 2.23 11.14 -17.23
N ILE A 202 1.75 11.43 -16.03
CA ILE A 202 0.71 10.63 -15.35
C ILE A 202 -0.61 10.67 -16.14
N LEU A 203 -1.04 11.83 -16.63
CA LEU A 203 -2.24 11.96 -17.47
C LEU A 203 -2.10 11.23 -18.80
N LYS A 204 -0.92 11.29 -19.42
CA LYS A 204 -0.61 10.56 -20.66
C LYS A 204 -0.61 9.05 -20.43
N TRP A 205 -0.15 8.60 -19.26
CA TRP A 205 -0.25 7.20 -18.84
C TRP A 205 -1.72 6.78 -18.67
N LEU A 206 -2.54 7.58 -17.99
CA LEU A 206 -3.99 7.33 -17.84
C LEU A 206 -4.70 7.26 -19.19
N SER A 207 -4.38 8.16 -20.13
CA SER A 207 -5.03 8.17 -21.45
C SER A 207 -4.61 7.00 -22.33
N ASN A 208 -3.36 6.55 -22.25
CA ASN A 208 -2.86 5.42 -23.05
C ASN A 208 -3.31 4.05 -22.49
N GLY A 209 -3.58 3.96 -21.17
CA GLY A 209 -4.11 2.76 -20.52
C GLY A 209 -5.62 2.53 -20.69
N LEU A 210 -6.38 3.56 -21.07
CA LEU A 210 -7.83 3.49 -21.28
C LEU A 210 -8.27 3.07 -22.70
N PHE A 211 -7.38 3.13 -23.70
CA PHE A 211 -7.75 2.96 -25.12
C PHE A 211 -6.94 1.94 -25.92
N THR A 212 -6.19 1.04 -25.29
CA THR A 212 -5.50 -0.06 -26.00
C THR A 212 -6.12 -1.41 -25.68
N LYS A 213 -7.40 -1.56 -26.07
CA LYS A 213 -7.98 -2.85 -26.47
C LYS A 213 -8.80 -2.64 -27.73
N ASN A 214 -8.16 -2.90 -28.86
CA ASN A 214 -8.78 -3.46 -30.07
C ASN A 214 -7.87 -4.60 -30.53
#